data_AF-A0A7S3J4R5-F1
#
_entry.id   AF-A0A7S3J4R5-F1
#
_cell.length_a   1.000
_cell.length_b   1.000
_cell.length_c   1.000
_cell.angle_alpha   90.00
_cell.angle_beta   90.00
_cell.angle_gamma   90.00
#
_symmetry.space_group_name_H-M   'P 1'
#
loop_
_entity.id
_entity.type
_entity.pdbx_description
1 polymer ?
#
loop_
_entity_poly.entity_id
_entity_poly.type
_entity_poly.pdbx_seq_one_letter_code
_entity_poly.pdbx_strand_id
1 'polypeptide(L)'
;VGSYLESAYAEDEDKVTVRYGRVLFDNSINILVVILLMSMFSGIIIDTFKELREKNNAIEEDSKMHCFICGKDRSELEKAGGASGFTCHIKDLHNLWDYLYFIAYLETK
;
A
#
# COMPACT_ATOMS: atom_id res chain seq x y z
N VAL A 1 11.21 -29.72 6.57
CA VAL A 1 11.25 -30.46 7.87
C VAL A 1 11.46 -31.96 7.63
N GLY A 2 10.69 -32.63 6.79
CA GLY A 2 10.89 -34.06 6.47
C GLY A 2 12.25 -34.44 5.85
N SER A 3 12.97 -33.48 5.24
CA SER A 3 14.34 -33.70 4.71
C SER A 3 15.42 -33.78 5.81
N TYR A 4 15.12 -33.37 7.04
CA TYR A 4 16.05 -33.36 8.17
C TYR A 4 15.79 -34.52 9.16
N LEU A 5 14.83 -35.39 8.87
CA LEU A 5 14.43 -36.52 9.69
C LEU A 5 14.73 -37.84 8.95
N GLU A 6 15.04 -38.88 9.70
CA GLU A 6 15.25 -40.24 9.18
C GLU A 6 14.09 -40.68 8.28
N SER A 7 14.40 -41.36 7.17
CA SER A 7 13.44 -41.61 6.08
C SER A 7 12.17 -42.29 6.59
N ALA A 8 11.01 -41.86 6.07
CA ALA A 8 9.75 -42.54 6.32
C ALA A 8 9.64 -43.90 5.59
N TYR A 9 10.65 -44.21 4.77
CA TYR A 9 10.89 -45.46 4.08
C TYR A 9 11.95 -46.25 4.85
N ALA A 10 11.59 -47.45 5.31
CA ALA A 10 12.58 -48.44 5.69
C ALA A 10 12.88 -49.28 4.42
N GLU A 11 14.13 -49.26 4.00
CA GLU A 11 14.64 -50.10 2.90
C GLU A 11 15.17 -51.41 3.50
N ASP A 12 14.38 -52.47 3.40
CA ASP A 12 14.86 -53.86 3.50
C ASP A 12 15.17 -54.36 2.08
N GLU A 13 16.18 -55.23 1.91
CA GLU A 13 16.73 -55.71 0.62
C GLU A 13 15.70 -56.14 -0.45
N ASP A 14 14.47 -56.51 -0.05
CA ASP A 14 13.39 -56.93 -0.96
C ASP A 14 12.04 -56.19 -0.79
N LYS A 15 11.87 -55.29 0.21
CA LYS A 15 10.58 -54.63 0.49
C LYS A 15 10.72 -53.21 1.02
N VAL A 16 10.05 -52.26 0.35
CA VAL A 16 9.86 -50.90 0.85
C VAL A 16 8.64 -50.87 1.76
N THR A 17 8.83 -50.62 3.06
CA THR A 17 7.72 -50.39 3.98
C THR A 17 7.54 -48.89 4.23
N VAL A 18 6.33 -48.38 3.99
CA VAL A 18 6.01 -46.95 4.10
C VAL A 18 5.29 -46.68 5.40
N ARG A 19 5.85 -45.79 6.24
CA ARG A 19 5.17 -45.30 7.44
C ARG A 19 4.22 -44.16 7.08
N TYR A 20 3.04 -44.48 6.57
CA TYR A 20 2.03 -43.52 6.09
C TYR A 20 1.72 -42.39 7.08
N GLY A 21 1.64 -42.69 8.39
CA GLY A 21 1.38 -41.68 9.41
C GLY A 21 2.45 -40.59 9.49
N ARG A 22 3.73 -40.94 9.28
CA ARG A 22 4.85 -39.97 9.27
C ARG A 22 4.83 -39.11 8.01
N VAL A 23 4.60 -39.73 6.85
CA VAL A 23 4.51 -39.04 5.55
C VAL A 23 3.38 -38.01 5.56
N LEU A 24 2.20 -38.38 6.09
CA LEU A 24 1.05 -37.47 6.19
C LEU A 24 1.32 -36.34 7.19
N PHE A 25 1.94 -36.62 8.33
CA PHE A 25 2.31 -35.61 9.32
C PHE A 25 3.33 -34.61 8.74
N ASP A 26 4.38 -35.09 8.10
CA ASP A 26 5.42 -34.24 7.51
C ASP A 26 4.87 -33.40 6.35
N ASN A 27 4.01 -33.96 5.50
CA ASN A 27 3.36 -33.21 4.42
C ASN A 27 2.35 -32.19 4.94
N SER A 28 1.51 -32.56 5.91
CA SER A 28 0.47 -31.67 6.43
C SER A 28 1.08 -30.46 7.12
N ILE A 29 2.11 -30.64 7.96
CA ILE A 29 2.81 -29.52 8.60
C ILE A 29 3.52 -28.65 7.56
N ASN A 30 4.16 -29.24 6.56
CA ASN A 30 4.84 -28.47 5.52
C ASN A 30 3.85 -27.61 4.72
N ILE A 31 2.73 -28.19 4.29
CA ILE A 31 1.68 -27.48 3.56
C ILE A 31 1.06 -26.38 4.44
N LEU A 32 0.75 -26.70 5.70
CA LEU A 32 0.17 -25.72 6.63
C LEU A 32 1.13 -24.56 6.87
N VAL A 33 2.39 -24.82 7.23
CA VAL A 33 3.36 -23.76 7.52
C VAL A 33 3.62 -22.90 6.28
N VAL A 34 3.83 -23.50 5.11
CA VAL A 34 4.10 -22.74 3.87
C VAL A 34 2.90 -21.90 3.45
N ILE A 35 1.69 -22.46 3.44
CA ILE A 35 0.48 -21.72 3.06
C ILE A 35 0.20 -20.59 4.06
N LEU A 36 0.32 -20.87 5.36
CA LEU A 36 0.08 -19.85 6.39
C LEU A 36 1.09 -18.71 6.29
N LEU A 37 2.39 -19.02 6.15
CA LEU A 37 3.43 -17.99 6.00
C LEU A 37 3.21 -17.18 4.72
N MET A 38 2.99 -17.83 3.58
CA MET A 38 2.77 -17.14 2.30
C MET A 38 1.52 -16.24 2.34
N SER A 39 0.45 -16.72 2.97
CA SER A 39 -0.79 -15.94 3.15
C SER A 39 -0.56 -14.74 4.07
N MET A 40 0.21 -14.92 5.15
CA MET A 40 0.56 -13.84 6.07
C MET A 40 1.42 -12.78 5.38
N PHE A 41 2.46 -13.18 4.64
CA PHE A 41 3.31 -12.26 3.88
C PHE A 41 2.51 -11.45 2.87
N SER A 42 1.64 -12.11 2.10
CA SER A 42 0.77 -11.44 1.14
C SER A 42 -0.21 -10.49 1.84
N GLY A 43 -0.74 -10.87 3.00
CA GLY A 43 -1.61 -10.03 3.82
C GLY A 43 -0.94 -8.72 4.25
N ILE A 44 0.28 -8.79 4.77
CA ILE A 44 1.06 -7.59 5.17
C ILE A 44 1.29 -6.68 3.97
N ILE A 45 1.69 -7.24 2.83
CA ILE A 45 1.93 -6.46 1.61
C ILE A 45 0.65 -5.75 1.17
N ILE A 46 -0.48 -6.45 1.11
CA ILE A 46 -1.78 -5.85 0.73
C ILE A 46 -2.18 -4.74 1.70
N ASP A 47 -1.99 -4.94 3.00
CA ASP A 47 -2.31 -3.95 4.03
C ASP A 47 -1.48 -2.66 3.84
N THR A 48 -0.17 -2.78 3.63
CA THR A 48 0.69 -1.61 3.39
C THR A 48 0.33 -0.84 2.11
N PHE A 49 0.01 -1.55 1.02
CA PHE A 49 -0.43 -0.90 -0.22
C PHE A 49 -1.81 -0.26 -0.07
N LYS A 50 -2.70 -0.85 0.73
CA LYS A 50 -4.00 -0.28 1.06
C LYS A 50 -3.81 1.04 1.83
N GLU A 51 -2.98 1.05 2.87
CA GLU A 51 -2.69 2.27 3.64
C GLU A 51 -2.07 3.36 2.76
N LEU A 52 -1.12 3.00 1.89
CA LEU A 52 -0.51 3.94 0.95
C LEU A 52 -1.55 4.56 0.01
N ARG A 53 -2.49 3.75 -0.49
CA ARG A 53 -3.58 4.22 -1.34
C ARG A 53 -4.54 5.14 -0.59
N GLU A 54 -4.89 4.80 0.65
CA GLU A 54 -5.75 5.64 1.50
C GLU A 54 -5.10 6.99 1.79
N LYS A 55 -3.80 7.01 2.09
CA LYS A 55 -3.03 8.26 2.25
C LYS A 55 -3.03 9.10 0.97
N ASN A 56 -2.79 8.49 -0.19
CA ASN A 56 -2.80 9.22 -1.46
C ASN A 56 -4.19 9.79 -1.76
N ASN A 57 -5.25 9.01 -1.55
CA ASN A 57 -6.62 9.47 -1.73
C ASN A 57 -6.95 10.64 -0.79
N ALA A 58 -6.53 10.58 0.48
CA ALA A 58 -6.75 11.65 1.43
C ALA A 58 -6.06 12.97 1.00
N ILE A 59 -4.83 12.89 0.49
CA ILE A 59 -4.10 14.06 -0.05
C ILE A 59 -4.84 14.62 -1.29
N GLU A 60 -5.29 13.76 -2.19
CA GLU A 60 -6.03 14.18 -3.38
C GLU A 60 -7.38 14.81 -3.04
N GLU A 61 -8.10 14.27 -2.06
CA GLU A 61 -9.36 14.83 -1.58
C GLU A 61 -9.14 16.19 -0.92
N ASP A 62 -8.13 16.30 -0.05
CA ASP A 62 -7.78 17.57 0.58
C ASP A 62 -7.41 18.64 -0.45
N SER A 63 -6.60 18.30 -1.45
CA SER A 63 -6.25 19.22 -2.55
C SER A 63 -7.44 19.67 -3.39
N LYS A 64 -8.53 18.89 -3.43
CA LYS A 64 -9.78 19.23 -4.17
C LYS A 64 -10.78 20.01 -3.33
N MET A 65 -10.65 19.92 -2.00
CA MET A 65 -11.57 20.53 -1.04
C MET A 65 -11.01 21.81 -0.46
N HIS A 66 -9.70 21.96 -0.34
CA HIS A 66 -9.07 23.12 0.26
C HIS A 66 -8.05 23.76 -0.70
N CYS A 67 -7.92 25.07 -0.65
CA CYS A 67 -6.88 25.77 -1.41
C CYS A 67 -5.52 25.66 -0.69
N PHE A 68 -4.48 25.19 -1.38
CA PHE A 68 -3.15 24.98 -0.80
C PHE A 68 -2.51 26.24 -0.18
N ILE A 69 -2.74 27.42 -0.78
CA ILE A 69 -2.08 28.67 -0.34
C ILE A 69 -2.80 29.32 0.85
N CYS A 70 -4.14 29.35 0.84
CA CYS A 70 -4.92 30.07 1.86
C CYS A 70 -5.67 29.16 2.84
N GLY A 71 -5.72 27.85 2.60
CA GLY A 71 -6.36 26.85 3.46
C GLY A 71 -7.90 26.93 3.52
N LYS A 72 -8.55 27.77 2.71
CA LYS A 72 -10.02 27.91 2.72
C LYS A 72 -10.70 26.71 2.07
N ASP A 73 -11.82 26.30 2.65
CA ASP A 73 -12.67 25.24 2.11
C ASP A 73 -13.37 25.68 0.82
N ARG A 74 -13.58 24.71 -0.07
CA ARG A 74 -14.22 24.88 -1.37
C ARG A 74 -15.63 25.43 -1.22
N SER A 75 -16.40 24.99 -0.23
CA SER A 75 -17.76 25.49 0.00
C SER A 75 -17.77 26.98 0.31
N GLU A 76 -16.79 27.47 1.09
CA GLU A 76 -16.68 28.90 1.41
C GLU A 76 -16.32 29.72 0.17
N LEU A 77 -15.40 29.23 -0.64
CA LEU A 77 -14.95 29.88 -1.87
C LEU A 77 -16.06 29.90 -2.95
N GLU A 78 -16.85 28.84 -3.04
CA GLU A 78 -18.03 28.77 -3.93
C GLU A 78 -19.16 29.69 -3.45
N LYS A 79 -19.41 29.78 -2.13
CA LYS A 79 -20.47 30.63 -1.54
C LYS A 79 -20.13 32.12 -1.56
N ALA A 80 -18.85 32.50 -1.52
CA ALA A 80 -18.41 33.89 -1.51
C ALA A 80 -18.77 34.67 -2.80
N GLY A 81 -19.28 34.00 -3.84
CA GLY A 81 -20.24 34.60 -4.77
C GLY A 81 -19.76 35.81 -5.60
N GLY A 82 -18.48 35.92 -5.94
CA GLY A 82 -17.96 37.06 -6.71
C GLY A 82 -16.84 36.71 -7.69
N ALA A 83 -17.20 36.22 -8.86
CA ALA A 83 -16.40 36.16 -10.09
C ALA A 83 -15.26 35.12 -10.22
N SER A 84 -14.96 34.29 -9.24
CA SER A 84 -13.98 33.20 -9.42
C SER A 84 -14.28 32.04 -8.46
N GLY A 85 -15.03 31.03 -8.90
CA GLY A 85 -15.25 29.79 -8.14
C GLY A 85 -13.91 29.10 -7.79
N PHE A 86 -13.95 27.99 -7.05
CA PHE A 86 -12.74 27.33 -6.54
C PHE A 86 -11.65 27.10 -7.60
N THR A 87 -12.07 26.70 -8.81
CA THR A 87 -11.18 26.48 -9.96
C THR A 87 -10.47 27.75 -10.43
N CYS A 88 -11.15 28.89 -10.46
CA CYS A 88 -10.58 30.17 -10.87
C CYS A 88 -9.70 30.74 -9.75
N HIS A 89 -10.09 30.55 -8.48
CA HIS A 89 -9.28 30.90 -7.33
C HIS A 89 -7.90 30.20 -7.35
N ILE A 90 -7.84 28.90 -7.63
CA ILE A 90 -6.55 28.17 -7.70
C ILE A 90 -5.75 28.51 -8.96
N LYS A 91 -6.40 28.79 -10.10
CA LYS A 91 -5.69 29.01 -11.36
C LYS A 91 -5.17 30.43 -11.55
N ASP A 92 -5.94 31.43 -11.09
CA ASP A 92 -5.71 32.84 -11.45
C ASP A 92 -5.29 33.69 -10.23
N LEU A 93 -5.75 33.35 -9.02
CA LEU A 93 -5.40 34.09 -7.79
C LEU A 93 -4.27 33.39 -7.02
N HIS A 94 -4.40 32.08 -6.79
CA HIS A 94 -3.49 31.25 -6.00
C HIS A 94 -2.86 30.16 -6.84
N ASN A 95 -2.27 30.55 -7.97
CA ASN A 95 -1.54 29.64 -8.84
C ASN A 95 -0.21 29.23 -8.21
N LEU A 96 -0.03 27.93 -7.95
CA LEU A 96 1.16 27.41 -7.30
C LEU A 96 2.47 27.73 -8.05
N TRP A 97 2.42 27.72 -9.38
CA TRP A 97 3.60 27.93 -10.22
C TRP A 97 4.10 29.36 -10.16
N ASP A 98 3.21 30.34 -10.11
CA ASP A 98 3.59 31.75 -10.01
C ASP A 98 4.36 32.01 -8.70
N TYR A 99 3.96 31.37 -7.61
CA TYR A 99 4.68 31.43 -6.34
C TYR A 99 6.06 30.75 -6.44
N LEU A 100 6.15 29.59 -7.11
CA LEU A 100 7.43 28.90 -7.31
C LEU A 100 8.39 29.75 -8.16
N TYR A 101 7.91 30.34 -9.25
CA TYR A 101 8.72 31.24 -10.09
C TYR A 101 9.16 32.49 -9.34
N PHE A 102 8.28 33.04 -8.49
CA PHE A 102 8.62 34.19 -7.67
C PHE A 102 9.74 33.86 -6.67
N ILE A 103 9.68 32.71 -5.99
CA ILE A 103 10.74 32.27 -5.07
C ILE A 103 12.05 32.05 -5.83
N ALA A 104 12.02 31.34 -6.96
CA ALA A 104 13.21 31.10 -7.77
C ALA A 104 13.82 32.40 -8.31
N TYR A 105 12.99 33.38 -8.68
CA TYR A 105 13.45 34.73 -9.08
C TYR A 105 14.14 35.47 -7.93
N LEU A 106 13.62 35.35 -6.70
CA LEU A 106 14.23 35.96 -5.53
C LEU A 106 15.56 35.32 -5.13
N GLU A 107 15.73 34.00 -5.34
CA GLU A 107 17.00 33.31 -5.05
C GLU A 107 18.07 33.56 -6.12
N THR A 108 17.68 33.79 -7.37
CA THR A 108 18.60 34.01 -8.50
C THR A 108 19.06 35.45 -8.66
N LYS A 109 18.57 36.37 -7.82
CA LYS A 109 18.86 37.81 -7.87
C LYS A 109 19.56 38.28 -6.60
#